data_AF-A0A2E7DS37-F1
#
_entry.id   AF-A0A2E7DS37-F1
#
_cell.length_a   1.000
_cell.length_b   1.000
_cell.length_c   1.000
_cell.angle_alpha   90.00
_cell.angle_beta   90.00
_cell.angle_gamma   90.00
#
_symmetry.space_group_name_H-M   'P 1'
#
loop_
_entity.id
_entity.type
_entity.pdbx_description
1 polymer ?
#
loop_
_entity_poly.entity_id
_entity_poly.type
_entity_poly.pdbx_seq_one_letter_code
_entity_poly.pdbx_strand_id
1 'polypeptide(L)'
;MSFLNKEVKEQLNKYVDGRNNAERLGIVELVAQFVVHDLPTEQNKEDALLYSKYYLSTDRGKEDLRELYLPALSWAEERGGEGDDDES
;
A
#
# COMPACT_ATOMS: atom_id res chain seq x y z
N MET A 1 10.90 11.75 11.06
CA MET A 1 11.35 10.76 12.08
C MET A 1 10.54 9.49 11.91
N SER A 2 11.15 8.31 12.10
CA SER A 2 10.39 7.06 12.19
C SER A 2 9.54 7.05 13.45
N PHE A 3 8.27 6.70 13.31
CA PHE A 3 7.37 6.47 14.44
C PHE A 3 7.28 4.98 14.79
N LEU A 4 7.80 4.09 13.93
CA LEU A 4 7.97 2.67 14.22
C LEU A 4 9.43 2.37 14.56
N ASN A 5 9.67 1.63 15.64
CA ASN A 5 11.00 1.10 15.92
C ASN A 5 11.27 -0.16 15.07
N LYS A 6 12.54 -0.60 15.05
CA LYS A 6 12.99 -1.74 14.25
C LYS A 6 12.22 -3.03 14.55
N GLU A 7 12.03 -3.35 15.83
CA GLU A 7 11.34 -4.57 16.25
C GLU A 7 9.88 -4.59 15.77
N VAL A 8 9.19 -3.46 15.90
CA VAL A 8 7.82 -3.31 15.40
C VAL A 8 7.78 -3.46 13.89
N LYS A 9 8.71 -2.84 13.14
CA LYS A 9 8.79 -3.01 11.68
C LYS A 9 8.94 -4.49 11.29
N GLU A 10 9.80 -5.24 11.99
CA GLU A 10 9.99 -6.67 11.73
C GLU A 10 8.73 -7.48 12.02
N GLN A 11 8.01 -7.19 13.11
CA GLN A 11 6.77 -7.88 13.46
C GLN A 11 5.66 -7.63 12.43
N LEU A 12 5.51 -6.38 11.97
CA LEU A 12 4.51 -6.02 10.96
C LEU A 12 4.81 -6.71 9.62
N ASN A 13 6.07 -6.69 9.17
CA ASN A 13 6.47 -7.38 7.94
C ASN A 13 6.18 -8.89 8.02
N LYS A 14 6.58 -9.55 9.12
CA LYS A 14 6.29 -10.98 9.32
C LYS A 14 4.79 -11.29 9.28
N TYR A 15 3.96 -10.42 9.85
CA TYR A 15 2.51 -10.58 9.81
C TYR A 15 1.96 -10.46 8.39
N VAL A 16 2.39 -9.44 7.64
CA VAL A 16 1.99 -9.23 6.24
C VAL A 16 2.38 -10.45 5.40
N ASP A 17 3.63 -10.92 5.50
CA ASP A 17 4.12 -12.07 4.74
C ASP A 17 3.40 -13.37 5.11
N GLY A 18 3.10 -13.56 6.40
CA GLY A 18 2.41 -14.77 6.86
C GLY A 18 0.92 -14.83 6.53
N ARG A 19 0.29 -13.68 6.24
CA ARG A 19 -1.16 -13.59 6.02
C ARG A 19 -1.57 -13.48 4.55
N ASN A 20 -0.64 -13.11 3.67
CA ASN A 20 -0.91 -12.90 2.25
C ASN A 20 -0.18 -13.94 1.38
N ASN A 21 -0.88 -14.50 0.40
CA ASN A 21 -0.20 -15.13 -0.73
C ASN A 21 0.29 -14.03 -1.70
N ALA A 22 1.09 -14.41 -2.71
CA ALA A 22 1.71 -13.46 -3.63
C ALA A 22 0.69 -12.56 -4.36
N GLU A 23 -0.43 -13.14 -4.82
CA GLU A 23 -1.50 -12.40 -5.49
C GLU A 23 -2.14 -11.36 -4.56
N ARG A 24 -2.55 -11.77 -3.35
CA ARG A 24 -3.14 -10.87 -2.36
C ARG A 24 -2.13 -9.80 -1.93
N LEU A 25 -0.86 -10.15 -1.81
CA LEU A 25 0.18 -9.20 -1.46
C LEU A 25 0.26 -8.08 -2.49
N GLY A 26 0.26 -8.40 -3.79
CA GLY A 26 0.25 -7.38 -4.85
C GLY A 26 -0.93 -6.40 -4.72
N ILE A 27 -2.12 -6.90 -4.41
CA ILE A 27 -3.31 -6.06 -4.16
C ILE A 27 -3.11 -5.17 -2.93
N VAL A 28 -2.64 -5.75 -1.83
CA VAL A 28 -2.35 -5.01 -0.58
C VAL A 28 -1.33 -3.90 -0.82
N GLU A 29 -0.28 -4.17 -1.58
CA GLU A 29 0.75 -3.19 -1.89
C GLU A 29 0.23 -2.04 -2.74
N LEU A 30 -0.56 -2.35 -3.77
CA LEU A 30 -1.21 -1.35 -4.62
C LEU A 30 -2.12 -0.42 -3.79
N VAL A 31 -3.03 -1.00 -3.00
CA VAL A 31 -3.97 -0.22 -2.19
C VAL A 31 -3.23 0.55 -1.10
N ALA A 32 -2.20 -0.02 -0.47
CA ALA A 32 -1.41 0.69 0.52
C ALA A 32 -0.71 1.91 -0.09
N GLN A 33 -0.15 1.79 -1.31
CA GLN A 33 0.46 2.91 -2.02
C GLN A 33 -0.55 4.00 -2.37
N PHE A 34 -1.75 3.61 -2.82
CA PHE A 34 -2.85 4.53 -3.09
C PHE A 34 -3.25 5.32 -1.83
N VAL A 35 -3.45 4.63 -0.70
CA VAL A 35 -3.84 5.28 0.57
C VAL A 35 -2.77 6.26 1.08
N VAL A 36 -1.49 5.90 0.95
CA VAL A 36 -0.39 6.77 1.45
C VAL A 36 0.00 7.87 0.46
N HIS A 37 -0.52 7.83 -0.78
CA HIS A 37 -0.21 8.78 -1.82
C HIS A 37 -0.48 10.22 -1.36
N ASP A 38 -1.68 10.44 -0.83
CA ASP A 38 -2.19 11.76 -0.43
C ASP A 38 -1.66 12.24 0.93
N LEU A 39 -0.83 11.42 1.60
CA LEU A 39 -0.20 11.85 2.84
C LEU A 39 0.78 13.00 2.58
N PRO A 40 0.78 14.04 3.43
CA PRO A 40 1.76 15.13 3.37
C PRO A 40 3.19 14.59 3.33
N THR A 41 4.07 15.27 2.59
CA THR A 41 5.49 14.91 2.45
C THR A 41 6.26 14.95 3.76
N GLU A 42 5.77 15.70 4.75
CA GLU A 42 6.33 15.78 6.11
C GLU A 42 6.07 14.52 6.94
N GLN A 43 5.10 13.69 6.54
CA GLN A 43 4.84 12.41 7.19
C GLN A 43 5.81 11.34 6.73
N ASN A 44 6.16 10.43 7.64
CA ASN A 44 6.99 9.29 7.28
C ASN A 44 6.18 8.28 6.44
N LYS A 45 6.26 8.45 5.11
CA LYS A 45 5.56 7.59 4.15
C LYS A 45 5.98 6.12 4.22
N GLU A 46 7.20 5.82 4.62
CA GLU A 46 7.68 4.43 4.76
C GLU A 46 6.94 3.72 5.90
N ASP A 47 6.90 4.35 7.07
CA ASP A 47 6.21 3.78 8.24
C ASP A 47 4.69 3.72 8.01
N ALA A 48 4.12 4.73 7.36
CA ALA A 48 2.72 4.75 6.97
C ALA A 48 2.40 3.62 5.97
N LEU A 49 3.26 3.40 4.98
CA LEU A 49 3.08 2.33 3.99
C LEU A 49 3.10 0.96 4.67
N LEU A 50 4.07 0.71 5.55
CA LEU A 50 4.14 -0.55 6.28
C LEU A 50 2.91 -0.78 7.17
N TYR A 51 2.46 0.27 7.87
CA TYR A 51 1.27 0.18 8.70
C TYR A 51 -0.01 -0.06 7.88
N SER A 52 -0.17 0.60 6.73
CA SER A 52 -1.27 0.37 5.80
C SER A 52 -1.26 -1.06 5.26
N LYS A 53 -0.10 -1.59 4.83
CA LYS A 53 0.03 -3.00 4.41
C LYS A 53 -0.41 -3.96 5.52
N TYR A 54 0.02 -3.71 6.76
CA TYR A 54 -0.41 -4.50 7.92
C TYR A 54 -1.92 -4.44 8.13
N TYR A 55 -2.51 -3.24 8.17
CA TYR A 55 -3.94 -3.04 8.38
C TYR A 55 -4.78 -3.79 7.34
N LEU A 56 -4.46 -3.61 6.05
CA LEU A 56 -5.11 -4.27 4.92
C LEU A 56 -4.93 -5.79 4.95
N SER A 57 -3.90 -6.28 5.64
CA SER A 57 -3.66 -7.72 5.84
C SER A 57 -4.55 -8.34 6.92
N THR A 58 -5.11 -7.53 7.82
CA THR A 58 -6.04 -7.98 8.88
C THR A 58 -7.43 -8.33 8.33
N ASP A 59 -8.27 -8.97 9.15
CA ASP A 59 -9.64 -9.27 8.74
C ASP A 59 -10.51 -8.01 8.58
N ARG A 60 -10.22 -6.94 9.35
CA ARG A 60 -10.92 -5.64 9.22
C ARG A 60 -10.55 -4.93 7.92
N GLY A 61 -9.27 -4.92 7.58
CA GLY A 61 -8.80 -4.28 6.34
C GLY A 61 -9.21 -4.98 5.05
N LYS A 62 -9.86 -6.16 5.10
CA LYS A 62 -10.38 -6.85 3.90
C LYS A 62 -11.54 -6.11 3.25
N GLU A 63 -12.38 -5.46 4.04
CA GLU A 63 -13.51 -4.68 3.52
C GLU A 63 -12.98 -3.45 2.78
N ASP A 64 -12.11 -2.68 3.43
CA ASP A 64 -11.41 -1.55 2.82
C ASP A 64 -10.60 -1.94 1.60
N LEU A 65 -9.93 -3.11 1.60
CA LEU A 65 -9.21 -3.61 0.43
C LEU A 65 -10.16 -3.80 -0.77
N ARG A 66 -11.37 -4.31 -0.55
CA ARG A 66 -12.36 -4.50 -1.63
C ARG A 66 -12.91 -3.18 -2.15
N GLU A 67 -13.16 -2.23 -1.25
CA GLU A 67 -13.69 -0.91 -1.60
C GLU A 67 -12.66 -0.07 -2.35
N LEU A 68 -11.39 -0.15 -1.94
CA LEU A 68 -10.32 0.71 -2.45
C LEU A 68 -9.53 0.09 -3.61
N TYR A 69 -9.70 -1.20 -3.91
CA TYR A 69 -8.94 -1.84 -4.97
C TYR A 69 -9.18 -1.23 -6.35
N LEU A 70 -10.44 -1.02 -6.74
CA LEU A 70 -10.75 -0.43 -8.06
C LEU A 70 -10.23 1.02 -8.17
N PRO A 71 -10.47 1.92 -7.20
CA PRO A 71 -9.85 3.24 -7.19
C PRO A 71 -8.32 3.19 -7.28
N ALA A 72 -7.67 2.32 -6.52
CA ALA A 72 -6.22 2.17 -6.52
C ALA A 72 -5.69 1.66 -7.87
N LEU A 73 -6.44 0.78 -8.54
CA LEU A 73 -6.10 0.29 -9.87
C LEU A 73 -6.18 1.41 -10.91
N SER A 74 -7.28 2.16 -10.94
CA SER A 74 -7.43 3.30 -11.87
C SER A 74 -6.35 4.37 -11.64
N TRP A 75 -6.02 4.68 -10.38
CA TRP A 75 -4.92 5.59 -10.04
C TRP A 75 -3.56 5.09 -10.54
N ALA A 76 -3.29 3.79 -10.48
CA ALA A 76 -2.04 3.23 -10.98
C ALA A 76 -1.98 3.22 -12.52
N GLU A 77 -3.11 2.97 -13.19
CA GLU A 77 -3.22 3.05 -14.64
C GLU A 77 -3.00 4.49 -15.15
N GLU A 78 -3.60 5.49 -14.52
CA GLU A 78 -3.40 6.91 -14.84
C GLU A 78 -1.93 7.32 -14.72
N ARG A 79 -1.21 6.80 -13.71
CA ARG A 79 0.23 7.03 -13.53
C ARG A 79 1.12 6.30 -14.52
N GLY A 80 0.64 5.17 -15.05
CA GLY A 80 1.34 4.42 -16.10
C GLY A 80 1.12 5.03 -17.50
N GLY A 81 0.01 5.73 -17.71
CA GLY A 81 -0.36 6.38 -18.97
C GLY A 81 0.39 7.69 -19.27
N GLU A 82 1.04 8.31 -18.29
CA GLU A 82 1.84 9.54 -18.48
C GLU A 82 3.20 9.29 -19.20
N GLY A 83 3.46 8.07 -19.70
CA GLY A 83 4.72 7.65 -20.31
C GLY A 83 4.72 7.33 -21.81
N ASP A 84 3.55 7.30 -22.48
CA ASP A 84 3.43 6.79 -23.86
C ASP A 84 2.73 7.76 -24.84
N ASP A 85 2.78 9.08 -24.60
CA ASP A 85 2.29 10.12 -25.54
C ASP A 85 3.44 11.00 -26.10
N ASP A 86 4.62 10.43 -26.32
CA ASP A 86 5.72 11.10 -27.05
C ASP A 86 6.26 10.19 -28.17
N GLU A 87 5.41 9.85 -29.13
CA GLU A 87 5.83 9.53 -30.50
C GLU A 87 4.62 9.62 -31.46
N SER A 88 4.44 10.79 -32.09
CA SER A 88 3.84 10.95 -33.44
C SER A 88 4.07 12.36 -33.99
#